data_AF-A0A1Y6B9I3-F1
#
_entry.id   AF-A0A1Y6B9I3-F1
#
_cell.length_a   1.000
_cell.length_b   1.000
_cell.length_c   1.000
_cell.angle_alpha   90.00
_cell.angle_beta   90.00
_cell.angle_gamma   90.00
#
_symmetry.space_group_name_H-M   'P 1'
#
loop_
_entity.id
_entity.type
_entity.pdbx_description
1 polymer ?
#
loop_
_entity_poly.entity_id
_entity_poly.type
_entity_poly.pdbx_seq_one_letter_code
_entity_poly.pdbx_strand_id
1 'polypeptide(L)'
;MRQIASTLVVCVLITFVSVCKTVDQEKAQPAAPVLQPSVQIRAQSHDNTLWIRIGDSVGWLEPGQPYLIRYGTQELDCEQHPAEFQGVLVTPGSISHRIASTIPFKDQKSLFLCMTQNGRLLHKEKLAISASNPFASLDGAPPIVNYARRCAEEIAYIPPINCLDGETLRVTVQGQEPSTYPPGLQCDRPAMLDYQDRAEGQCVPYSRIQKITFEDPDAVGVIICRRYKLRDPNDPLFDDVSIIIHRKSTGATCFFQMPEDVGIARDGRRVPPPHELPTSTPDDSPNVKDFWLPPAETAQRYCHQCHDSDPFIHSPYVAGSGQVPKAPDTPYRIVGKEFADWPSTQAVTVEGGNLCTSCHRVGDRFSCESFLDYSVGLKSIKGVLASFYQFPDSHWMPPPSALLTAQEWQDRYQEQVNQIRACCQDPSKAGCKREPITENIGF
;
A
#
# COMPACT_ATOMS: atom_id res chain seq x y z
N MET A 1 10.12 1.78 56.31
CA MET A 1 9.00 2.17 57.20
C MET A 1 7.70 1.94 56.42
N ARG A 2 6.70 1.41 57.12
CA ARG A 2 5.43 0.89 56.59
C ARG A 2 4.64 1.97 55.84
N GLN A 3 4.10 1.63 54.67
CA GLN A 3 2.97 2.36 54.09
C GLN A 3 1.71 1.53 54.32
N ILE A 4 0.76 2.18 54.97
CA ILE A 4 -0.45 1.63 55.57
C ILE A 4 -1.53 1.54 54.49
N ALA A 5 -2.11 0.37 54.30
CA ALA A 5 -3.32 0.19 53.52
C ALA A 5 -4.52 0.71 54.31
N SER A 6 -5.17 1.77 53.83
CA SER A 6 -6.41 2.29 54.38
C SER A 6 -7.57 1.38 53.98
N THR A 7 -8.11 0.64 54.94
CA THR A 7 -9.37 -0.10 54.80
C THR A 7 -10.52 0.85 55.15
N LEU A 8 -11.42 1.10 54.20
CA LEU A 8 -12.62 1.90 54.44
C LEU A 8 -13.65 1.04 55.18
N VAL A 9 -13.89 1.32 56.46
CA VAL A 9 -14.95 0.70 57.26
C VAL A 9 -16.14 1.65 57.27
N VAL A 10 -17.21 1.28 56.57
CA VAL A 10 -18.52 1.94 56.71
C VAL A 10 -19.33 1.15 57.73
N CYS A 11 -19.37 1.64 58.96
CA CYS A 11 -20.26 1.13 60.00
C CYS A 11 -21.50 2.03 60.07
N VAL A 12 -22.66 1.50 59.71
CA VAL A 12 -23.96 2.04 60.09
C VAL A 12 -24.45 1.23 61.30
N LEU A 13 -24.52 1.86 62.47
CA LEU A 13 -25.38 1.38 63.57
C LEU A 13 -26.82 1.77 63.21
N ILE A 14 -27.81 0.90 63.36
CA ILE A 14 -28.58 0.75 64.59
C ILE A 14 -29.36 -0.59 64.56
N THR A 15 -29.32 -1.28 65.71
CA THR A 15 -30.17 -2.38 66.24
C THR A 15 -30.00 -3.85 65.81
N PHE A 16 -29.56 -4.62 66.81
CA PHE A 16 -29.80 -6.04 67.14
C PHE A 16 -29.06 -7.19 66.41
N VAL A 17 -28.25 -7.89 67.23
CA VAL A 17 -27.66 -9.24 67.13
C VAL A 17 -26.46 -9.40 66.20
N SER A 18 -25.29 -9.53 66.84
CA SER A 18 -24.01 -9.86 66.23
C SER A 18 -23.94 -11.36 65.92
N VAL A 19 -23.75 -11.72 64.65
CA VAL A 19 -23.19 -13.01 64.23
C VAL A 19 -22.03 -12.71 63.29
N CYS A 20 -20.80 -12.82 63.79
CA CYS A 20 -19.60 -12.80 62.95
C CYS A 20 -19.47 -14.17 62.29
N LYS A 21 -19.65 -14.25 60.96
CA LYS A 21 -19.13 -15.35 60.14
C LYS A 21 -17.86 -14.88 59.46
N THR A 22 -16.76 -15.58 59.70
CA THR A 22 -15.56 -15.54 58.86
C THR A 22 -15.94 -16.01 57.45
N VAL A 23 -15.79 -15.13 56.47
CA VAL A 23 -15.86 -15.49 55.05
C VAL A 23 -14.46 -15.93 54.66
N ASP A 24 -14.25 -17.23 54.52
CA ASP A 24 -13.08 -17.76 53.82
C ASP A 24 -13.15 -17.28 52.37
N GLN A 25 -12.14 -16.52 51.93
CA GLN A 25 -11.94 -16.23 50.52
C GLN A 25 -11.51 -17.52 49.82
N GLU A 26 -12.47 -18.25 49.25
CA GLU A 26 -12.18 -19.19 48.19
C GLU A 26 -11.47 -18.43 47.05
N LYS A 27 -10.18 -18.72 46.86
CA LYS A 27 -9.45 -18.34 45.66
C LYS A 27 -10.17 -18.97 44.47
N ALA A 28 -10.94 -18.16 43.76
CA ALA A 28 -11.50 -18.54 42.47
C ALA A 28 -10.34 -18.96 41.56
N GLN A 29 -10.30 -20.26 41.22
CA GLN A 29 -9.46 -20.79 40.17
C GLN A 29 -9.85 -20.07 38.86
N PRO A 30 -8.89 -19.56 38.06
CA PRO A 30 -9.23 -18.93 36.79
C PRO A 30 -9.99 -19.95 35.94
N ALA A 31 -11.20 -19.57 35.53
CA ALA A 31 -12.05 -20.39 34.68
C ALA A 31 -11.25 -20.79 33.43
N ALA A 32 -11.32 -22.09 33.07
CA ALA A 32 -10.75 -22.58 31.83
C ALA A 32 -11.26 -21.72 30.65
N PRO A 33 -10.38 -21.33 29.71
CA PRO A 33 -10.78 -20.47 28.61
C PRO A 33 -11.89 -21.15 27.81
N VAL A 34 -13.05 -20.47 27.76
CA VAL A 34 -14.16 -20.86 26.90
C VAL A 34 -13.66 -20.78 25.46
N LEU A 35 -13.52 -21.95 24.81
CA LEU A 35 -13.20 -22.05 23.38
C LEU A 35 -14.32 -21.37 22.58
N GLN A 36 -14.00 -20.20 22.04
CA GLN A 36 -14.87 -19.36 21.22
C GLN A 36 -14.95 -19.91 19.77
N PRO A 37 -15.95 -19.48 18.95
CA PRO A 37 -16.31 -20.17 17.72
C PRO A 37 -15.12 -20.33 16.77
N SER A 38 -15.14 -21.44 16.02
CA SER A 38 -14.05 -21.94 15.18
C SER A 38 -13.35 -20.83 14.38
N VAL A 39 -12.21 -20.37 14.88
CA VAL A 39 -11.30 -19.53 14.12
C VAL A 39 -10.90 -20.31 12.87
N GLN A 40 -11.23 -19.82 11.68
CA GLN A 40 -10.77 -20.46 10.46
C GLN A 40 -9.32 -20.06 10.21
N ILE A 41 -8.40 -20.81 10.81
CA ILE A 41 -6.99 -20.72 10.46
C ILE A 41 -6.72 -21.72 9.35
N ARG A 42 -6.16 -21.24 8.24
CA ARG A 42 -5.77 -22.07 7.09
C ARG A 42 -4.28 -21.96 6.89
N ALA A 43 -3.63 -23.10 6.79
CA ALA A 43 -2.23 -23.21 6.41
C ALA A 43 -2.13 -23.78 5.00
N GLN A 44 -1.41 -23.10 4.12
CA GLN A 44 -1.18 -23.55 2.74
C GLN A 44 0.31 -23.44 2.43
N SER A 45 0.87 -24.41 1.70
CA SER A 45 2.26 -24.34 1.28
C SER A 45 2.37 -24.32 -0.25
N HIS A 46 3.15 -23.38 -0.78
CA HIS A 46 3.49 -23.31 -2.20
C HIS A 46 4.92 -22.81 -2.36
N ASP A 47 5.74 -23.49 -3.18
CA ASP A 47 7.14 -23.14 -3.45
C ASP A 47 7.96 -22.80 -2.19
N ASN A 48 7.92 -23.70 -1.19
CA ASN A 48 8.58 -23.56 0.13
C ASN A 48 8.12 -22.37 0.97
N THR A 49 7.10 -21.61 0.53
CA THR A 49 6.45 -20.58 1.32
C THR A 49 5.26 -21.18 2.06
N LEU A 50 5.15 -20.89 3.36
CA LEU A 50 3.94 -21.18 4.14
C LEU A 50 3.08 -19.92 4.23
N TRP A 51 1.80 -20.09 3.95
CA TRP A 51 0.75 -19.08 4.08
C TRP A 51 -0.12 -19.47 5.25
N ILE A 52 -0.20 -18.59 6.25
CA ILE A 52 -1.12 -18.74 7.37
C ILE A 52 -2.14 -17.63 7.28
N ARG A 53 -3.38 -18.00 6.96
CA ARG A 53 -4.52 -17.08 6.95
C ARG A 53 -5.39 -17.34 8.15
N ILE A 54 -5.65 -16.30 8.91
CA ILE A 54 -6.59 -16.28 10.02
C ILE A 54 -7.81 -15.51 9.51
N GLY A 55 -8.93 -16.21 9.36
CA GLY A 55 -10.15 -15.67 8.76
C GLY A 55 -10.76 -14.48 9.50
N ASP A 56 -11.85 -13.96 8.95
CA ASP A 56 -12.48 -12.66 9.27
C ASP A 56 -13.06 -12.53 10.70
N SER A 57 -12.78 -13.49 11.58
CA SER A 57 -13.31 -13.60 12.94
C SER A 57 -12.22 -13.46 14.00
N VAL A 58 -11.31 -12.50 13.86
CA VAL A 58 -10.30 -12.18 14.90
C VAL A 58 -10.85 -11.28 16.01
N GLY A 59 -12.16 -11.27 16.25
CA GLY A 59 -12.82 -10.45 17.28
C GLY A 59 -12.35 -10.71 18.72
N TRP A 60 -11.47 -11.70 18.92
CA TRP A 60 -10.80 -12.05 20.17
C TRP A 60 -9.41 -11.41 20.32
N LEU A 61 -8.89 -10.75 19.29
CA LEU A 61 -7.70 -9.90 19.40
C LEU A 61 -8.15 -8.49 19.80
N GLU A 62 -7.50 -7.96 20.84
CA GLU A 62 -7.69 -6.58 21.25
C GLU A 62 -7.02 -5.64 20.23
N PRO A 63 -7.77 -4.71 19.59
CA PRO A 63 -7.19 -3.74 18.67
C PRO A 63 -6.09 -2.90 19.34
N GLY A 64 -5.02 -2.61 18.61
CA GLY A 64 -3.89 -1.82 19.09
C GLY A 64 -2.94 -2.56 20.02
N GLN A 65 -3.20 -3.84 20.36
CA GLN A 65 -2.31 -4.66 21.19
C GLN A 65 -1.46 -5.63 20.34
N PRO A 66 -0.17 -5.80 20.67
CA PRO A 66 0.71 -6.69 19.92
C PRO A 66 0.33 -8.15 20.14
N TYR A 67 0.11 -8.88 19.05
CA TYR A 67 -0.04 -10.32 19.05
C TYR A 67 1.24 -10.98 18.53
N LEU A 68 1.48 -12.21 19.00
CA LEU A 68 2.61 -13.04 18.59
C LEU A 68 2.08 -14.34 18.00
N ILE A 69 2.67 -14.76 16.89
CA ILE A 69 2.41 -16.06 16.29
C ILE A 69 3.68 -16.90 16.36
N ARG A 70 3.51 -18.13 16.81
CA ARG A 70 4.53 -19.16 16.86
C ARG A 70 4.05 -20.34 16.05
N TYR A 71 4.93 -20.93 15.24
CA TYR A 71 4.60 -22.12 14.48
C TYR A 71 5.79 -23.09 14.43
N GLY A 72 5.50 -24.38 14.24
CA GLY A 72 6.52 -25.42 14.18
C GLY A 72 5.98 -26.73 13.63
N THR A 73 6.88 -27.59 13.16
CA THR A 73 6.52 -28.92 12.64
C THR A 73 6.32 -29.97 13.75
N GLN A 74 6.75 -29.64 14.97
CA GLN A 74 6.55 -30.43 16.18
C GLN A 74 5.63 -29.68 17.15
N GLU A 75 5.11 -30.39 18.15
CA GLU A 75 4.28 -29.75 19.16
C GLU A 75 5.09 -28.67 19.89
N LEU A 76 4.51 -27.48 19.98
CA LEU A 76 5.15 -26.31 20.57
C LEU A 76 4.81 -26.18 22.05
N ASP A 77 5.82 -25.83 22.83
CA ASP A 77 5.63 -25.05 24.04
C ASP A 77 5.45 -23.58 23.64
N CYS A 78 4.20 -23.12 23.63
CA CYS A 78 3.83 -21.79 23.15
C CYS A 78 4.44 -20.64 23.97
N GLU A 79 4.94 -20.90 25.18
CA GLU A 79 5.57 -19.89 26.03
C GLU A 79 7.08 -19.84 25.85
N GLN A 80 7.71 -20.97 25.49
CA GLN A 80 9.16 -21.10 25.38
C GLN A 80 9.68 -20.99 23.95
N HIS A 81 8.82 -21.16 22.94
CA HIS A 81 9.24 -21.03 21.55
C HIS A 81 9.37 -19.54 21.15
N PRO A 82 10.45 -19.12 20.46
CA PRO A 82 10.58 -17.75 20.02
C PRO A 82 9.41 -17.37 19.10
N ALA A 83 8.93 -16.14 19.23
CA ALA A 83 7.92 -15.62 18.33
C ALA A 83 8.53 -15.49 16.93
N GLU A 84 7.93 -16.18 15.97
CA GLU A 84 8.32 -16.10 14.57
C GLU A 84 7.69 -14.88 13.89
N PHE A 85 6.58 -14.39 14.45
CA PHE A 85 5.93 -13.17 13.98
C PHE A 85 5.36 -12.36 15.16
N GLN A 86 5.43 -11.03 15.01
CA GLN A 86 4.79 -10.06 15.89
C GLN A 86 4.05 -9.02 15.04
N GLY A 87 2.79 -8.78 15.34
CA GLY A 87 1.97 -7.78 14.66
C GLY A 87 1.06 -7.03 15.64
N VAL A 88 0.42 -5.97 15.16
CA VAL A 88 -0.60 -5.22 15.90
C VAL A 88 -1.85 -5.17 15.04
N LEU A 89 -2.97 -5.67 15.54
CA LEU A 89 -4.24 -5.59 14.83
C LEU A 89 -4.75 -4.15 14.90
N VAL A 90 -4.76 -3.44 13.78
CA VAL A 90 -5.20 -2.03 13.74
C VAL A 90 -6.72 -1.93 13.53
N THR A 91 -7.31 -2.88 12.81
CA THR A 91 -8.76 -2.96 12.56
C THR A 91 -9.26 -4.41 12.64
N PRO A 92 -10.52 -4.66 13.05
CA PRO A 92 -11.09 -6.01 12.95
C PRO A 92 -11.12 -6.47 11.48
N GLY A 93 -10.53 -7.62 11.17
CA GLY A 93 -10.46 -8.14 9.80
C GLY A 93 -9.68 -9.46 9.68
N SER A 94 -9.49 -9.99 8.48
CA SER A 94 -8.61 -11.14 8.29
C SER A 94 -7.16 -10.76 8.49
N ILE A 95 -6.42 -11.60 9.20
CA ILE A 95 -4.97 -11.50 9.28
C ILE A 95 -4.38 -12.52 8.29
N SER A 96 -3.55 -12.07 7.36
CA SER A 96 -2.83 -12.96 6.45
C SER A 96 -1.33 -12.80 6.65
N HIS A 97 -0.68 -13.90 7.02
CA HIS A 97 0.77 -13.94 7.19
C HIS A 97 1.40 -14.86 6.18
N ARG A 98 2.41 -14.32 5.52
CA ARG A 98 3.33 -15.08 4.69
C ARG A 98 4.59 -15.34 5.50
N ILE A 99 4.97 -16.60 5.58
CA ILE A 99 6.20 -17.01 6.24
C ILE A 99 7.08 -17.71 5.21
N ALA A 100 8.12 -17.00 4.77
CA ALA A 100 9.20 -17.58 4.00
C ALA A 100 10.11 -18.31 4.98
N SER A 101 10.09 -19.65 4.96
CA SER A 101 10.99 -20.46 5.78
C SER A 101 12.12 -21.03 4.95
N THR A 102 13.29 -21.16 5.57
CA THR A 102 14.42 -21.93 5.03
C THR A 102 14.17 -23.44 5.08
N ILE A 103 13.13 -23.88 5.79
CA ILE A 103 12.69 -25.27 5.84
C ILE A 103 11.65 -25.50 4.73
N PRO A 104 11.84 -26.50 3.84
CA PRO A 104 10.87 -26.83 2.81
C PRO A 104 9.52 -27.25 3.43
N PHE A 105 8.53 -26.36 3.41
CA PHE A 105 7.17 -26.70 3.83
C PHE A 105 6.44 -27.59 2.82
N LYS A 106 6.98 -27.73 1.60
CA LYS A 106 6.41 -28.55 0.52
C LYS A 106 6.13 -30.00 0.94
N ASP A 107 6.92 -30.53 1.89
CA ASP A 107 6.79 -31.92 2.36
C ASP A 107 6.06 -32.04 3.71
N GLN A 108 5.68 -30.92 4.33
CA GLN A 108 4.99 -30.90 5.62
C GLN A 108 3.48 -31.05 5.41
N LYS A 109 2.87 -32.02 6.11
CA LYS A 109 1.41 -32.24 6.06
C LYS A 109 0.63 -31.45 7.11
N SER A 110 1.33 -30.97 8.14
CA SER A 110 0.72 -30.22 9.24
C SER A 110 1.75 -29.36 9.96
N LEU A 111 1.27 -28.35 10.67
CA LEU A 111 2.06 -27.56 11.62
C LEU A 111 1.29 -27.34 12.91
N PHE A 112 1.99 -27.11 14.01
CA PHE A 112 1.43 -26.58 15.23
C PHE A 112 1.55 -25.06 15.21
N LEU A 113 0.48 -24.37 15.57
CA LEU A 113 0.42 -22.91 15.65
C LEU A 113 -0.08 -22.50 17.04
N CYS A 114 0.57 -21.49 17.61
CA CYS A 114 0.11 -20.81 18.81
C CYS A 114 0.01 -19.31 18.55
N MET A 115 -1.03 -18.69 19.10
CA MET A 115 -1.20 -17.24 19.12
C MET A 115 -1.31 -16.75 20.54
N THR A 116 -0.55 -15.69 20.86
CA THR A 116 -0.60 -15.04 22.17
C THR A 116 -0.75 -13.54 22.00
N GLN A 117 -1.46 -12.87 22.91
CA GLN A 117 -1.48 -11.41 23.01
C GLN A 117 -1.27 -11.05 24.48
N ASN A 118 -0.40 -10.08 24.78
CA ASN A 118 -0.09 -9.67 26.15
C ASN A 118 0.30 -10.83 27.09
N GLY A 119 1.03 -11.82 26.57
CA GLY A 119 1.47 -13.01 27.32
C GLY A 119 0.38 -14.06 27.56
N ARG A 120 -0.87 -13.81 27.14
CA ARG A 120 -1.97 -14.78 27.24
C ARG A 120 -2.06 -15.63 25.97
N LEU A 121 -2.16 -16.95 26.12
CA LEU A 121 -2.50 -17.86 25.03
C LEU A 121 -3.95 -17.63 24.58
N LEU A 122 -4.12 -17.30 23.30
CA LEU A 122 -5.41 -17.07 22.67
C LEU A 122 -5.86 -18.26 21.83
N HIS A 123 -4.91 -18.89 21.11
CA HIS A 123 -5.18 -20.03 20.25
C HIS A 123 -4.01 -21.01 20.25
N LYS A 124 -4.29 -22.31 20.24
CA LYS A 124 -3.31 -23.38 19.98
C LYS A 124 -3.99 -24.46 19.14
N GLU A 125 -3.43 -24.77 17.99
CA GLU A 125 -4.01 -25.79 17.09
C GLU A 125 -2.93 -26.49 16.25
N LYS A 126 -3.20 -27.75 15.90
CA LYS A 126 -2.47 -28.45 14.85
C LYS A 126 -3.23 -28.27 13.52
N LEU A 127 -2.67 -27.49 12.62
CA LEU A 127 -3.24 -27.16 11.32
C LEU A 127 -2.77 -28.15 10.27
N ALA A 128 -3.70 -28.67 9.47
CA ALA A 128 -3.33 -29.35 8.24
C ALA A 128 -2.78 -28.33 7.23
N ILE A 129 -1.66 -28.65 6.58
CA ILE A 129 -1.12 -27.84 5.50
C ILE A 129 -1.70 -28.38 4.20
N SER A 130 -2.50 -27.56 3.54
CA SER A 130 -2.99 -27.89 2.21
C SER A 130 -1.93 -27.58 1.15
N ALA A 131 -1.73 -28.51 0.22
CA ALA A 131 -0.93 -28.27 -0.99
C ALA A 131 -1.69 -27.46 -2.06
N SER A 132 -2.89 -26.95 -1.73
CA SER A 132 -3.69 -26.10 -2.62
C SER A 132 -2.89 -24.85 -2.99
N ASN A 133 -2.81 -24.57 -4.28
CA ASN A 133 -2.23 -23.33 -4.78
C ASN A 133 -3.06 -22.13 -4.26
N PRO A 134 -2.50 -21.26 -3.38
CA PRO A 134 -3.21 -20.06 -2.90
C PRO A 134 -3.60 -19.13 -4.05
N PHE A 135 -2.85 -19.20 -5.16
CA PHE A 135 -3.05 -18.42 -6.39
C PHE A 135 -4.09 -19.03 -7.34
N ALA A 136 -4.73 -20.16 -6.99
CA ALA A 136 -5.77 -20.73 -7.83
C ALA A 136 -6.95 -19.75 -7.96
N SER A 137 -7.40 -19.53 -9.20
CA SER A 137 -8.62 -18.79 -9.49
C SER A 137 -9.82 -19.46 -8.82
N LEU A 138 -10.75 -18.65 -8.29
CA LEU A 138 -12.07 -19.12 -7.90
C LEU A 138 -12.93 -19.26 -9.15
N ASP A 139 -13.50 -20.44 -9.33
CA ASP A 139 -14.48 -20.69 -10.37
C ASP A 139 -15.70 -19.77 -10.20
N GLY A 140 -16.12 -19.13 -11.30
CA GLY A 140 -17.25 -18.21 -11.31
C GLY A 140 -17.01 -16.83 -10.71
N ALA A 141 -15.84 -16.56 -10.10
CA ALA A 141 -15.50 -15.22 -9.63
C ALA A 141 -15.12 -14.30 -10.80
N PRO A 142 -15.42 -12.97 -10.71
CA PRO A 142 -14.98 -12.01 -11.71
C PRO A 142 -13.46 -12.03 -11.92
N PRO A 143 -12.95 -11.79 -13.14
CA PRO A 143 -11.51 -11.76 -13.41
C PRO A 143 -10.72 -10.82 -12.49
N ILE A 144 -11.28 -9.64 -12.18
CA ILE A 144 -10.70 -8.68 -11.25
C ILE A 144 -10.51 -9.27 -9.84
N VAL A 145 -11.46 -10.06 -9.35
CA VAL A 145 -11.37 -10.70 -8.03
C VAL A 145 -10.24 -11.73 -8.00
N ASN A 146 -10.10 -12.52 -9.07
CA ASN A 146 -9.03 -13.52 -9.15
C ASN A 146 -7.64 -12.87 -9.25
N TYR A 147 -7.51 -11.82 -10.06
CA TYR A 147 -6.31 -11.01 -10.12
C TYR A 147 -5.97 -10.40 -8.75
N ALA A 148 -6.94 -9.76 -8.11
CA ALA A 148 -6.77 -9.12 -6.81
C ALA A 148 -6.46 -10.10 -5.68
N ARG A 149 -7.04 -11.31 -5.70
CA ARG A 149 -6.69 -12.38 -4.76
C ARG A 149 -5.24 -12.78 -4.94
N ARG A 150 -4.78 -12.98 -6.18
CA ARG A 150 -3.37 -13.26 -6.44
C ARG A 150 -2.48 -12.12 -5.95
N CYS A 151 -2.86 -10.87 -6.17
CA CYS A 151 -2.17 -9.71 -5.61
C CYS A 151 -2.18 -9.69 -4.08
N ALA A 152 -3.27 -10.10 -3.45
CA ALA A 152 -3.41 -10.09 -2.00
C ALA A 152 -2.58 -11.17 -1.34
N GLU A 153 -2.56 -12.37 -1.92
CA GLU A 153 -1.62 -13.42 -1.55
C GLU A 153 -0.21 -12.92 -1.84
N GLU A 154 0.08 -12.53 -3.09
CA GLU A 154 1.43 -12.13 -3.44
C GLU A 154 1.91 -10.99 -2.59
N ILE A 155 1.12 -9.94 -2.23
CA ILE A 155 1.44 -8.64 -1.60
C ILE A 155 0.73 -8.41 -0.25
N ALA A 156 -0.56 -8.06 -0.25
CA ALA A 156 -1.35 -7.86 0.96
C ALA A 156 -2.83 -7.65 0.60
N TYR A 157 -3.72 -8.04 1.52
CA TYR A 157 -5.14 -7.75 1.41
C TYR A 157 -5.42 -6.24 1.61
N ILE A 158 -6.06 -5.62 0.62
CA ILE A 158 -6.46 -4.21 0.65
C ILE A 158 -7.74 -4.03 1.50
N PRO A 159 -7.75 -3.22 2.57
CA PRO A 159 -8.99 -2.96 3.31
C PRO A 159 -9.99 -2.14 2.47
N PRO A 160 -11.28 -2.08 2.84
CA PRO A 160 -12.19 -1.07 2.30
C PRO A 160 -11.64 0.33 2.58
N ILE A 161 -11.74 1.23 1.60
CA ILE A 161 -11.17 2.58 1.71
C ILE A 161 -12.26 3.63 1.50
N ASN A 162 -12.22 4.70 2.28
CA ASN A 162 -12.99 5.90 2.05
C ASN A 162 -12.08 7.00 1.50
N CYS A 163 -12.30 7.42 0.26
CA CYS A 163 -11.52 8.48 -0.39
C CYS A 163 -11.55 9.81 0.38
N LEU A 164 -12.61 10.10 1.14
CA LEU A 164 -12.73 11.34 1.91
C LEU A 164 -11.82 11.36 3.15
N ASP A 165 -11.33 10.20 3.60
CA ASP A 165 -10.34 10.11 4.69
C ASP A 165 -8.93 10.45 4.20
N GLY A 166 -8.73 10.53 2.88
CA GLY A 166 -7.48 10.90 2.26
C GLY A 166 -7.12 12.38 2.41
N GLU A 167 -5.83 12.67 2.29
CA GLU A 167 -5.33 14.03 2.29
C GLU A 167 -5.69 14.73 0.98
N THR A 168 -6.16 15.98 1.06
CA THR A 168 -6.39 16.81 -0.12
C THR A 168 -5.07 17.18 -0.79
N LEU A 169 -4.97 16.84 -2.08
CA LEU A 169 -3.91 17.34 -2.95
C LEU A 169 -4.12 18.84 -3.17
N ARG A 170 -3.21 19.65 -2.61
CA ARG A 170 -3.31 21.11 -2.65
C ARG A 170 -3.09 21.64 -4.07
N VAL A 171 -3.98 22.52 -4.49
CA VAL A 171 -3.81 23.32 -5.71
C VAL A 171 -3.41 24.73 -5.29
N THR A 172 -2.25 25.19 -5.75
CA THR A 172 -1.76 26.55 -5.49
C THR A 172 -1.46 27.28 -6.78
N VAL A 173 -1.59 28.61 -6.74
CA VAL A 173 -1.20 29.56 -7.78
C VAL A 173 -0.27 30.57 -7.13
N GLN A 174 1.00 30.61 -7.56
CA GLN A 174 2.03 31.44 -6.95
C GLN A 174 2.16 31.20 -5.43
N GLY A 175 2.06 29.93 -5.02
CA GLY A 175 2.18 29.50 -3.64
C GLY A 175 0.95 29.73 -2.76
N GLN A 176 -0.13 30.31 -3.29
CA GLN A 176 -1.37 30.58 -2.56
C GLN A 176 -2.52 29.71 -3.07
N GLU A 177 -3.41 29.27 -2.18
CA GLU A 177 -4.65 28.60 -2.59
C GLU A 177 -5.59 29.64 -3.24
N PRO A 178 -6.06 29.40 -4.48
CA PRO A 178 -6.93 30.36 -5.15
C PRO A 178 -8.33 30.33 -4.53
N SER A 179 -9.04 31.46 -4.57
CA SER A 179 -10.42 31.56 -4.06
C SER A 179 -11.45 30.90 -4.98
N THR A 180 -11.11 30.65 -6.24
CA THR A 180 -11.95 29.98 -7.24
C THR A 180 -11.10 29.11 -8.17
N TYR A 181 -11.74 28.10 -8.78
CA TYR A 181 -11.10 27.14 -9.68
C TYR A 181 -11.77 27.17 -11.06
N PRO A 182 -11.54 28.21 -11.89
CA PRO A 182 -12.13 28.26 -13.22
C PRO A 182 -11.56 27.14 -14.12
N PRO A 183 -12.33 26.63 -15.10
CA PRO A 183 -11.80 25.71 -16.10
C PRO A 183 -10.58 26.30 -16.81
N GLY A 184 -9.57 25.46 -17.03
CA GLY A 184 -8.30 25.83 -17.66
C GLY A 184 -7.32 26.55 -16.72
N LEU A 185 -7.60 26.64 -15.41
CA LEU A 185 -6.68 27.19 -14.43
C LEU A 185 -5.29 26.53 -14.57
N GLN A 186 -4.25 27.37 -14.56
CA GLN A 186 -2.85 26.93 -14.44
C GLN A 186 -2.43 27.05 -12.98
N CYS A 187 -1.70 26.07 -12.47
CA CYS A 187 -1.26 26.00 -11.08
C CYS A 187 0.22 25.62 -10.98
N ASP A 188 0.77 25.77 -9.78
CA ASP A 188 2.17 25.51 -9.49
C ASP A 188 2.53 24.01 -9.62
N ARG A 189 1.57 23.11 -9.34
CA ARG A 189 1.79 21.67 -9.25
C ARG A 189 0.69 20.92 -10.02
N PRO A 190 0.75 20.89 -11.36
CA PRO A 190 -0.25 20.16 -12.18
C PRO A 190 -0.20 18.65 -11.89
N ALA A 191 -1.27 17.94 -12.25
CA ALA A 191 -1.26 16.47 -12.18
C ALA A 191 -0.28 15.80 -13.16
N MET A 192 0.05 16.48 -14.27
CA MET A 192 0.93 15.98 -15.35
C MET A 192 0.40 14.71 -16.02
N LEU A 193 -0.91 14.64 -16.23
CA LEU A 193 -1.59 13.53 -16.88
C LEU A 193 -2.26 14.01 -18.16
N ASP A 194 -2.29 13.17 -19.19
CA ASP A 194 -3.13 13.47 -20.35
C ASP A 194 -4.59 13.13 -20.03
N TYR A 195 -5.29 14.13 -19.52
CA TYR A 195 -6.72 14.03 -19.26
C TYR A 195 -7.58 14.16 -20.52
N GLN A 196 -7.00 14.48 -21.68
CA GLN A 196 -7.76 14.82 -22.89
C GLN A 196 -8.82 15.90 -22.59
N ASP A 197 -10.10 15.65 -22.87
CA ASP A 197 -11.26 16.53 -22.59
C ASP A 197 -12.01 16.17 -21.28
N ARG A 198 -11.50 15.17 -20.55
CA ARG A 198 -12.16 14.59 -19.36
C ARG A 198 -12.07 15.51 -18.16
N ALA A 199 -10.94 16.19 -17.98
CA ALA A 199 -10.74 17.15 -16.90
C ALA A 199 -10.93 18.60 -17.35
N GLU A 200 -11.33 19.45 -16.40
CA GLU A 200 -11.40 20.91 -16.58
C GLU A 200 -10.02 21.57 -16.60
N GLY A 201 -8.95 20.82 -16.44
CA GLY A 201 -7.58 21.32 -16.47
C GLY A 201 -6.60 20.33 -15.83
N GLN A 202 -5.38 20.79 -15.63
CA GLN A 202 -4.35 20.02 -14.89
C GLN A 202 -4.40 20.27 -13.38
N CYS A 203 -5.15 21.29 -12.97
CA CYS A 203 -5.39 21.65 -11.59
C CYS A 203 -6.71 21.01 -11.19
N VAL A 204 -6.62 19.85 -10.52
CA VAL A 204 -7.74 18.98 -10.17
C VAL A 204 -8.05 19.11 -8.67
N PRO A 205 -8.74 20.20 -8.25
CA PRO A 205 -8.94 20.53 -6.85
C PRO A 205 -9.73 19.45 -6.11
N TYR A 206 -9.49 19.35 -4.80
CA TYR A 206 -10.17 18.43 -3.89
C TYR A 206 -9.98 16.93 -4.21
N SER A 207 -9.08 16.61 -5.14
CA SER A 207 -8.55 15.25 -5.29
C SER A 207 -7.84 14.82 -4.01
N ARG A 208 -7.89 13.52 -3.71
CA ARG A 208 -7.44 12.94 -2.45
C ARG A 208 -6.38 11.88 -2.71
N ILE A 209 -5.42 11.77 -1.81
CA ILE A 209 -4.41 10.72 -1.81
C ILE A 209 -4.27 10.15 -0.40
N GLN A 210 -4.04 8.86 -0.30
CA GLN A 210 -3.89 8.20 0.99
C GLN A 210 -2.89 7.04 0.88
N LYS A 211 -2.02 6.94 1.88
CA LYS A 211 -1.22 5.74 2.10
C LYS A 211 -2.12 4.62 2.63
N ILE A 212 -2.09 3.46 1.99
CA ILE A 212 -2.79 2.27 2.49
C ILE A 212 -1.96 1.67 3.62
N THR A 213 -2.59 1.47 4.77
CA THR A 213 -1.94 0.85 5.93
C THR A 213 -2.15 -0.66 5.87
N PHE A 214 -1.05 -1.40 5.90
CA PHE A 214 -1.04 -2.86 5.99
C PHE A 214 -0.43 -3.30 7.31
N GLU A 215 -0.82 -4.47 7.78
CA GLU A 215 -0.17 -5.10 8.95
C GLU A 215 1.24 -5.58 8.62
N ASP A 216 1.46 -6.06 7.39
CA ASP A 216 2.78 -6.42 6.89
C ASP A 216 3.57 -5.14 6.55
N PRO A 217 4.64 -4.81 7.30
CA PRO A 217 5.45 -3.61 7.05
C PRO A 217 6.26 -3.71 5.76
N ASP A 218 6.34 -4.89 5.13
CA ASP A 218 6.96 -5.10 3.82
C ASP A 218 6.02 -4.69 2.66
N ALA A 219 4.71 -4.71 2.91
CA ALA A 219 3.70 -4.22 1.99
C ALA A 219 3.51 -2.71 2.12
N VAL A 220 3.42 -2.03 0.99
CA VAL A 220 3.14 -0.60 0.89
C VAL A 220 2.14 -0.35 -0.22
N GLY A 221 1.34 0.70 -0.10
CA GLY A 221 0.34 1.01 -1.11
C GLY A 221 -0.16 2.44 -1.02
N VAL A 222 -0.70 2.91 -2.13
CA VAL A 222 -1.31 4.23 -2.27
C VAL A 222 -2.60 4.07 -3.03
N ILE A 223 -3.60 4.80 -2.57
CA ILE A 223 -4.79 5.11 -3.35
C ILE A 223 -4.76 6.60 -3.71
N ILE A 224 -5.18 6.91 -4.93
CA ILE A 224 -5.46 8.27 -5.36
C ILE A 224 -6.89 8.32 -5.90
N CYS A 225 -7.67 9.28 -5.41
CA CYS A 225 -9.05 9.52 -5.84
C CYS A 225 -9.10 10.92 -6.45
N ARG A 226 -9.22 11.02 -7.77
CA ARG A 226 -9.14 12.28 -8.50
C ARG A 226 -10.53 12.81 -8.86
N ARG A 227 -10.63 14.14 -8.88
CA ARG A 227 -11.78 14.87 -9.42
C ARG A 227 -11.33 15.64 -10.65
N TYR A 228 -11.79 15.21 -11.80
CA TYR A 228 -11.55 15.82 -13.09
C TYR A 228 -12.48 17.03 -13.31
N LYS A 229 -13.64 17.05 -12.65
CA LYS A 229 -14.57 18.19 -12.62
C LYS A 229 -14.63 18.83 -11.23
N LEU A 230 -14.76 20.15 -11.19
CA LEU A 230 -14.95 20.87 -9.93
C LEU A 230 -16.26 20.43 -9.26
N ARG A 231 -16.16 20.05 -7.98
CA ARG A 231 -17.29 19.69 -7.11
C ARG A 231 -17.09 20.30 -5.73
N ASP A 232 -18.13 20.23 -4.90
CA ASP A 232 -18.03 20.60 -3.48
C ASP A 232 -16.87 19.83 -2.80
N PRO A 233 -16.06 20.43 -1.92
CA PRO A 233 -14.95 19.76 -1.26
C PRO A 233 -15.30 18.42 -0.59
N ASN A 234 -16.53 18.28 -0.09
CA ASN A 234 -17.03 17.10 0.60
C ASN A 234 -17.88 16.17 -0.28
N ASP A 235 -18.02 16.47 -1.57
CA ASP A 235 -18.74 15.62 -2.52
C ASP A 235 -18.14 14.20 -2.53
N PRO A 236 -18.92 13.14 -2.30
CA PRO A 236 -18.38 11.78 -2.28
C PRO A 236 -17.98 11.26 -3.67
N LEU A 237 -18.27 11.97 -4.75
CA LEU A 237 -18.05 11.50 -6.11
C LEU A 237 -16.64 11.81 -6.65
N PHE A 238 -16.00 10.79 -7.21
CA PHE A 238 -14.66 10.87 -7.84
C PHE A 238 -14.72 10.34 -9.27
N ASP A 239 -13.98 10.99 -10.19
CA ASP A 239 -13.94 10.64 -11.61
C ASP A 239 -12.90 9.57 -11.92
N ASP A 240 -11.97 9.35 -11.01
CA ASP A 240 -10.90 8.38 -11.14
C ASP A 240 -10.46 7.90 -9.75
N VAL A 241 -10.27 6.59 -9.62
CA VAL A 241 -9.73 5.94 -8.43
C VAL A 241 -8.71 4.90 -8.88
N SER A 242 -7.47 5.06 -8.44
CA SER A 242 -6.38 4.12 -8.73
C SER A 242 -5.74 3.63 -7.44
N ILE A 243 -5.39 2.34 -7.38
CA ILE A 243 -4.59 1.76 -6.30
C ILE A 243 -3.34 1.13 -6.88
N ILE A 244 -2.20 1.40 -6.25
CA ILE A 244 -0.97 0.67 -6.46
C ILE A 244 -0.54 0.07 -5.13
N ILE A 245 -0.28 -1.23 -5.13
CA ILE A 245 0.31 -1.93 -3.98
C ILE A 245 1.60 -2.60 -4.41
N HIS A 246 2.56 -2.66 -3.50
CA HIS A 246 3.90 -3.16 -3.75
C HIS A 246 4.46 -3.84 -2.50
N ARG A 247 5.26 -4.90 -2.68
CA ARG A 247 6.10 -5.44 -1.61
C ARG A 247 7.57 -5.19 -1.88
N LYS A 248 8.22 -4.56 -0.91
CA LYS A 248 9.60 -4.10 -1.01
C LYS A 248 10.59 -5.26 -1.15
N SER A 249 10.40 -6.40 -0.48
CA SER A 249 11.37 -7.52 -0.58
C SER A 249 11.34 -8.29 -1.91
N THR A 250 10.15 -8.48 -2.49
CA THR A 250 9.97 -9.33 -3.69
C THR A 250 9.78 -8.54 -4.99
N GLY A 251 9.47 -7.26 -4.86
CA GLY A 251 9.11 -6.37 -5.96
C GLY A 251 7.73 -6.54 -6.56
N ALA A 252 6.94 -7.51 -6.08
CA ALA A 252 5.57 -7.74 -6.53
C ALA A 252 4.76 -6.45 -6.49
N THR A 253 4.23 -6.03 -7.64
CA THR A 253 3.41 -4.82 -7.81
C THR A 253 2.11 -5.17 -8.51
N CYS A 254 1.01 -4.60 -8.02
CA CYS A 254 -0.30 -4.68 -8.65
C CYS A 254 -0.91 -3.31 -8.86
N PHE A 255 -1.63 -3.17 -9.98
CA PHE A 255 -2.32 -1.96 -10.38
C PHE A 255 -3.82 -2.24 -10.42
N PHE A 256 -4.60 -1.35 -9.80
CA PHE A 256 -6.06 -1.37 -9.89
C PHE A 256 -6.54 -0.01 -10.33
N GLN A 257 -7.45 0.02 -11.30
CA GLN A 257 -7.88 1.24 -11.94
C GLN A 257 -9.40 1.20 -12.12
N MET A 258 -10.07 2.26 -11.69
CA MET A 258 -11.48 2.49 -11.99
C MET A 258 -11.64 2.81 -13.48
N PRO A 259 -12.72 2.37 -14.15
CA PRO A 259 -13.02 2.82 -15.51
C PRO A 259 -13.10 4.34 -15.57
N GLU A 260 -12.31 4.93 -16.47
CA GLU A 260 -12.25 6.39 -16.68
C GLU A 260 -13.31 6.84 -17.70
N ASP A 261 -14.58 6.55 -17.41
CA ASP A 261 -15.70 6.91 -18.28
C ASP A 261 -16.02 8.41 -18.13
N VAL A 262 -16.05 9.13 -19.26
CA VAL A 262 -16.27 10.58 -19.25
C VAL A 262 -17.63 10.91 -18.62
N GLY A 263 -17.60 11.67 -17.53
CA GLY A 263 -18.79 12.15 -16.84
C GLY A 263 -19.42 11.15 -15.87
N ILE A 264 -18.83 9.96 -15.67
CA ILE A 264 -19.33 8.97 -14.71
C ILE A 264 -18.42 8.98 -13.46
N ALA A 265 -18.79 9.79 -12.48
CA ALA A 265 -18.15 9.76 -11.18
C ALA A 265 -18.78 8.70 -10.28
N ARG A 266 -17.97 8.09 -9.41
CA ARG A 266 -18.39 7.03 -8.49
C ARG A 266 -18.24 7.46 -7.04
N ASP A 267 -19.10 6.91 -6.19
CA ASP A 267 -19.06 7.15 -4.75
C ASP A 267 -17.80 6.55 -4.12
N GLY A 268 -16.93 7.42 -3.62
CA GLY A 268 -15.69 7.08 -2.95
C GLY A 268 -15.81 6.89 -1.44
N ARG A 269 -17.01 6.97 -0.84
CA ARG A 269 -17.20 6.71 0.61
C ARG A 269 -16.87 5.27 0.99
N ARG A 270 -16.99 4.35 0.01
CA ARG A 270 -16.52 2.98 0.12
C ARG A 270 -16.04 2.47 -1.23
N VAL A 271 -14.74 2.61 -1.46
CA VAL A 271 -14.02 1.92 -2.53
C VAL A 271 -13.96 0.42 -2.16
N PRO A 272 -14.57 -0.48 -2.97
CA PRO A 272 -14.62 -1.89 -2.64
C PRO A 272 -13.23 -2.51 -2.77
N PRO A 273 -12.79 -3.35 -1.81
CA PRO A 273 -11.55 -4.11 -1.97
C PRO A 273 -11.57 -4.90 -3.29
N PRO A 274 -10.53 -4.82 -4.15
CA PRO A 274 -10.56 -5.50 -5.44
C PRO A 274 -10.72 -7.03 -5.37
N HIS A 275 -10.40 -7.64 -4.22
CA HIS A 275 -10.53 -9.08 -3.96
C HIS A 275 -11.84 -9.45 -3.25
N GLU A 276 -12.72 -8.48 -2.96
CA GLU A 276 -14.02 -8.73 -2.32
C GLU A 276 -14.88 -9.60 -3.25
N LEU A 277 -15.47 -10.66 -2.69
CA LEU A 277 -16.43 -11.45 -3.45
C LEU A 277 -17.73 -10.65 -3.63
N PRO A 278 -18.36 -10.67 -4.82
CA PRO A 278 -19.65 -10.02 -5.05
C PRO A 278 -20.73 -10.40 -4.03
N THR A 279 -20.69 -11.62 -3.51
CA THR A 279 -21.62 -12.14 -2.49
C THR A 279 -21.37 -11.60 -1.08
N SER A 280 -20.23 -10.95 -0.87
CA SER A 280 -19.80 -10.36 0.40
C SER A 280 -19.88 -8.83 0.38
N THR A 281 -20.17 -8.22 -0.79
CA THR A 281 -20.39 -6.78 -0.91
C THR A 281 -21.71 -6.40 -0.22
N PRO A 282 -21.73 -5.39 0.66
CA PRO A 282 -22.97 -4.88 1.26
C PRO A 282 -23.96 -4.38 0.19
N ASP A 283 -25.26 -4.55 0.40
CA ASP A 283 -26.30 -4.26 -0.61
C ASP A 283 -26.24 -2.82 -1.17
N ASP A 284 -25.92 -1.84 -0.32
CA ASP A 284 -25.82 -0.41 -0.70
C ASP A 284 -24.41 0.01 -1.15
N SER A 285 -23.51 -0.95 -1.42
CA SER A 285 -22.13 -0.68 -1.82
C SER A 285 -21.87 -1.01 -3.29
N PRO A 286 -20.96 -0.27 -3.97
CA PRO A 286 -20.60 -0.58 -5.34
C PRO A 286 -19.98 -1.97 -5.44
N ASN A 287 -20.45 -2.76 -6.41
CA ASN A 287 -19.90 -4.08 -6.68
C ASN A 287 -18.50 -3.99 -7.29
N VAL A 288 -17.59 -4.87 -6.88
CA VAL A 288 -16.21 -4.95 -7.37
C VAL A 288 -16.11 -5.00 -8.91
N LYS A 289 -17.02 -5.74 -9.57
CA LYS A 289 -17.00 -5.93 -11.03
C LYS A 289 -17.38 -4.65 -11.80
N ASP A 290 -18.18 -3.80 -11.17
CA ASP A 290 -18.71 -2.58 -11.77
C ASP A 290 -17.78 -1.40 -11.43
N PHE A 291 -17.07 -1.46 -10.30
CA PHE A 291 -16.17 -0.41 -9.85
C PHE A 291 -14.78 -0.47 -10.50
N TRP A 292 -14.22 -1.67 -10.69
CA TRP A 292 -12.84 -1.85 -11.16
C TRP A 292 -12.77 -2.38 -12.59
N LEU A 293 -11.78 -1.92 -13.35
CA LEU A 293 -11.46 -2.52 -14.64
C LEU A 293 -11.01 -3.98 -14.47
N PRO A 294 -11.39 -4.89 -15.39
CA PRO A 294 -10.74 -6.19 -15.51
C PRO A 294 -9.22 -6.05 -15.72
N PRO A 295 -8.40 -7.05 -15.33
CA PRO A 295 -6.95 -6.98 -15.44
C PRO A 295 -6.48 -6.78 -16.89
N ALA A 296 -7.14 -7.41 -17.87
CA ALA A 296 -6.82 -7.23 -19.28
C ALA A 296 -7.05 -5.80 -19.78
N GLU A 297 -8.09 -5.12 -19.31
CA GLU A 297 -8.35 -3.70 -19.63
C GLU A 297 -7.43 -2.77 -18.86
N THR A 298 -7.08 -3.11 -17.62
CA THR A 298 -6.05 -2.40 -16.84
C THR A 298 -4.70 -2.46 -17.55
N ALA A 299 -4.32 -3.61 -18.11
CA ALA A 299 -3.09 -3.77 -18.89
C ALA A 299 -3.05 -2.87 -20.15
N GLN A 300 -4.20 -2.57 -20.74
CA GLN A 300 -4.33 -1.66 -21.88
C GLN A 300 -4.21 -0.18 -21.50
N ARG A 301 -4.15 0.16 -20.20
CA ARG A 301 -3.84 1.52 -19.73
C ARG A 301 -2.34 1.81 -19.67
N TYR A 302 -1.51 0.82 -19.99
CA TYR A 302 -0.04 0.96 -20.10
C TYR A 302 0.61 1.61 -18.88
N CYS A 303 0.18 1.26 -17.67
CA CYS A 303 0.70 1.85 -16.43
C CYS A 303 2.24 1.75 -16.33
N HIS A 304 2.84 0.67 -16.86
CA HIS A 304 4.30 0.50 -16.91
C HIS A 304 5.03 1.58 -17.69
N GLN A 305 4.39 2.32 -18.61
CA GLN A 305 5.06 3.39 -19.33
C GLN A 305 5.50 4.47 -18.36
N CYS A 306 4.58 4.95 -17.51
CA CYS A 306 4.88 5.95 -16.49
C CYS A 306 5.54 5.34 -15.24
N HIS A 307 5.23 4.10 -14.92
CA HIS A 307 5.79 3.35 -13.78
C HIS A 307 6.90 2.41 -14.24
N ASP A 308 7.86 2.91 -15.02
CA ASP A 308 8.91 2.10 -15.66
C ASP A 308 10.13 1.88 -14.75
N SER A 309 10.41 2.82 -13.86
CA SER A 309 11.43 2.73 -12.81
C SER A 309 10.92 2.05 -11.56
N ASP A 310 9.73 2.45 -11.11
CA ASP A 310 9.22 2.17 -9.76
C ASP A 310 7.68 2.13 -9.72
N PRO A 311 7.10 1.46 -8.71
CA PRO A 311 5.64 1.43 -8.52
C PRO A 311 5.05 2.80 -8.20
N PHE A 312 5.82 3.74 -7.63
CA PHE A 312 5.30 5.04 -7.19
C PHE A 312 6.04 6.20 -7.85
N ILE A 313 5.29 7.11 -8.48
CA ILE A 313 5.83 8.30 -9.13
C ILE A 313 5.85 9.46 -8.13
N HIS A 314 7.04 10.02 -7.90
CA HIS A 314 7.22 11.21 -7.08
C HIS A 314 7.23 12.46 -7.96
N SER A 315 6.05 13.05 -8.09
CA SER A 315 5.79 14.22 -8.94
C SER A 315 5.48 15.45 -8.07
N PRO A 316 5.67 16.70 -8.55
CA PRO A 316 5.28 17.90 -7.80
C PRO A 316 3.83 17.84 -7.31
N TYR A 317 2.93 17.24 -8.09
CA TYR A 317 1.51 17.07 -7.73
C TYR A 317 1.32 16.41 -6.35
N VAL A 318 2.13 15.39 -6.04
CA VAL A 318 2.00 14.55 -4.84
C VAL A 318 3.10 14.82 -3.81
N ALA A 319 4.12 15.61 -4.13
CA ALA A 319 5.30 15.83 -3.30
C ALA A 319 4.99 16.40 -1.90
N GLY A 320 3.88 17.14 -1.76
CA GLY A 320 3.47 17.76 -0.49
C GLY A 320 2.67 16.88 0.45
N SER A 321 2.18 15.71 0.01
CA SER A 321 1.24 14.91 0.82
C SER A 321 1.93 13.99 1.82
N GLY A 322 3.18 13.59 1.57
CA GLY A 322 3.85 12.56 2.37
C GLY A 322 3.18 11.17 2.33
N GLN A 323 2.13 10.99 1.52
CA GLN A 323 1.35 9.75 1.42
C GLN A 323 2.02 8.72 0.49
N VAL A 324 2.92 9.15 -0.39
CA VAL A 324 3.58 8.29 -1.38
C VAL A 324 4.80 7.61 -0.77
N PRO A 325 4.85 6.26 -0.69
CA PRO A 325 6.01 5.52 -0.22
C PRO A 325 7.25 5.79 -1.09
N LYS A 326 8.41 5.89 -0.45
CA LYS A 326 9.70 5.90 -1.15
C LYS A 326 10.14 4.45 -1.40
N ALA A 327 10.58 4.10 -2.60
CA ALA A 327 10.99 2.72 -2.92
C ALA A 327 12.13 2.55 -3.95
N PRO A 328 13.12 3.46 -4.09
CA PRO A 328 14.03 3.46 -5.24
C PRO A 328 14.89 2.20 -5.42
N ASP A 329 15.16 1.45 -4.33
CA ASP A 329 16.10 0.31 -4.33
C ASP A 329 15.42 -1.05 -4.12
N THR A 330 14.10 -1.10 -4.27
CA THR A 330 13.36 -2.36 -4.15
C THR A 330 13.34 -3.09 -5.48
N PRO A 331 13.39 -4.44 -5.53
CA PRO A 331 13.04 -5.16 -6.74
C PRO A 331 11.68 -4.66 -7.26
N TYR A 332 11.43 -4.74 -8.56
CA TYR A 332 10.16 -4.28 -9.11
C TYR A 332 9.71 -5.27 -10.16
N ARG A 333 8.51 -5.81 -10.03
CA ARG A 333 7.91 -6.74 -11.00
C ARG A 333 6.40 -6.62 -10.96
N ILE A 334 5.77 -6.97 -12.07
CA ILE A 334 4.34 -6.77 -12.27
C ILE A 334 3.67 -8.14 -12.16
N VAL A 335 2.67 -8.22 -11.29
CA VAL A 335 1.90 -9.45 -11.07
C VAL A 335 0.78 -9.52 -12.11
N GLY A 336 0.52 -10.74 -12.62
CA GLY A 336 -0.61 -11.06 -13.47
C GLY A 336 -0.21 -11.35 -14.92
N LYS A 337 -0.76 -12.43 -15.48
CA LYS A 337 -0.47 -12.86 -16.86
C LYS A 337 -0.95 -11.86 -17.91
N GLU A 338 -1.98 -11.08 -17.61
CA GLU A 338 -2.53 -10.04 -18.49
C GLU A 338 -1.51 -8.92 -18.77
N PHE A 339 -0.47 -8.82 -17.93
CA PHE A 339 0.62 -7.85 -18.04
C PHE A 339 1.89 -8.48 -18.63
N ALA A 340 1.89 -9.76 -19.02
CA ALA A 340 3.09 -10.47 -19.46
C ALA A 340 3.72 -9.90 -20.73
N ASP A 341 2.90 -9.30 -21.61
CA ASP A 341 3.34 -8.68 -22.86
C ASP A 341 3.92 -7.27 -22.67
N TRP A 342 3.88 -6.73 -21.45
CA TRP A 342 4.58 -5.49 -21.17
C TRP A 342 6.08 -5.70 -21.34
N PRO A 343 6.82 -4.72 -21.91
CA PRO A 343 8.26 -4.83 -22.02
C PRO A 343 8.90 -4.87 -20.63
N SER A 344 9.96 -5.67 -20.49
CA SER A 344 10.88 -5.50 -19.37
C SER A 344 11.52 -4.13 -19.45
N THR A 345 11.48 -3.43 -18.33
CA THR A 345 12.10 -2.13 -18.13
C THR A 345 13.50 -2.29 -17.55
N GLN A 346 14.36 -1.34 -17.88
CA GLN A 346 15.77 -1.36 -17.50
C GLN A 346 16.16 -0.06 -16.79
N ALA A 347 17.01 -0.17 -15.78
CA ALA A 347 17.60 0.95 -15.08
C ALA A 347 18.71 1.52 -15.95
N VAL A 348 18.70 2.84 -16.10
CA VAL A 348 19.78 3.60 -16.72
C VAL A 348 20.82 3.92 -15.68
N THR A 349 22.04 3.48 -15.91
CA THR A 349 23.19 3.87 -15.07
C THR A 349 24.35 4.33 -15.93
N VAL A 350 25.22 5.14 -15.31
CA VAL A 350 26.45 5.67 -15.91
C VAL A 350 27.64 5.01 -15.22
N GLU A 351 28.59 4.51 -16.01
CA GLU A 351 29.84 3.94 -15.51
C GLU A 351 30.65 4.97 -14.73
N GLY A 352 31.23 4.55 -13.60
CA GLY A 352 31.86 5.47 -12.64
C GLY A 352 30.87 6.12 -11.66
N GLY A 353 29.57 5.88 -11.83
CA GLY A 353 28.51 6.39 -10.97
C GLY A 353 27.95 7.73 -11.43
N ASN A 354 26.80 8.10 -10.88
CA ASN A 354 26.14 9.37 -11.16
C ASN A 354 25.39 9.84 -9.91
N LEU A 355 25.43 11.14 -9.62
CA LEU A 355 24.83 11.69 -8.41
C LEU A 355 23.32 11.45 -8.35
N CYS A 356 22.62 11.53 -9.48
CA CYS A 356 21.17 11.32 -9.52
C CYS A 356 20.84 9.85 -9.34
N THR A 357 21.54 8.94 -10.03
CA THR A 357 21.26 7.50 -9.93
C THR A 357 21.85 6.82 -8.70
N SER A 358 22.53 7.58 -7.82
CA SER A 358 22.97 7.08 -6.52
C SER A 358 21.83 6.89 -5.52
N CYS A 359 20.69 7.59 -5.75
CA CYS A 359 19.50 7.53 -4.91
C CYS A 359 18.20 7.31 -5.71
N HIS A 360 18.22 7.51 -7.03
CA HIS A 360 17.06 7.39 -7.89
C HIS A 360 17.27 6.34 -8.97
N ARG A 361 16.31 5.44 -9.14
CA ARG A 361 16.27 4.57 -10.29
C ARG A 361 15.59 5.31 -11.46
N VAL A 362 16.27 5.34 -12.61
CA VAL A 362 15.73 5.94 -13.85
C VAL A 362 15.42 4.81 -14.82
N GLY A 363 14.15 4.68 -15.21
CA GLY A 363 13.69 3.69 -16.17
C GLY A 363 14.06 4.05 -17.62
N ASP A 364 14.03 3.05 -18.49
CA ASP A 364 14.40 3.18 -19.90
C ASP A 364 13.28 3.69 -20.82
N ARG A 365 12.08 3.93 -20.28
CA ARG A 365 10.89 4.32 -21.02
C ARG A 365 10.54 5.77 -20.73
N PHE A 366 9.37 6.05 -20.17
CA PHE A 366 8.89 7.41 -19.97
C PHE A 366 9.77 8.21 -18.99
N SER A 367 10.47 7.52 -18.09
CA SER A 367 11.51 8.14 -17.27
C SER A 367 12.56 8.85 -18.14
N CYS A 368 13.09 8.16 -19.16
CA CYS A 368 14.05 8.69 -20.13
C CYS A 368 13.43 9.67 -21.14
N GLU A 369 12.23 9.39 -21.64
CA GLU A 369 11.62 10.18 -22.72
C GLU A 369 11.08 11.54 -22.24
N SER A 370 10.69 11.62 -20.95
CA SER A 370 9.92 12.75 -20.45
C SER A 370 10.24 13.13 -19.00
N PHE A 371 10.17 12.22 -18.02
CA PHE A 371 10.25 12.63 -16.61
C PHE A 371 11.60 13.25 -16.23
N LEU A 372 12.71 12.74 -16.77
CA LEU A 372 14.02 13.33 -16.55
C LEU A 372 14.03 14.81 -16.98
N ASP A 373 13.60 15.09 -18.21
CA ASP A 373 13.60 16.44 -18.77
C ASP A 373 12.57 17.35 -18.10
N TYR A 374 11.42 16.83 -17.68
CA TYR A 374 10.48 17.57 -16.85
C TYR A 374 11.14 17.99 -15.54
N SER A 375 11.74 17.05 -14.82
CA SER A 375 12.25 17.26 -13.45
C SER A 375 13.36 18.30 -13.30
N VAL A 376 13.97 18.68 -14.43
CA VAL A 376 15.07 19.64 -14.53
C VAL A 376 14.77 20.79 -15.51
N GLY A 377 13.50 21.04 -15.81
CA GLY A 377 13.08 22.24 -16.54
C GLY A 377 13.45 22.27 -18.02
N LEU A 378 13.83 21.14 -18.62
CA LEU A 378 14.23 21.03 -20.02
C LEU A 378 13.05 20.80 -20.97
N LYS A 379 11.90 20.37 -20.44
CA LYS A 379 10.68 20.14 -21.21
C LYS A 379 9.50 20.80 -20.52
N SER A 380 8.62 21.42 -21.32
CA SER A 380 7.41 22.06 -20.81
C SER A 380 6.29 21.05 -20.57
N ILE A 381 5.53 21.31 -19.52
CA ILE A 381 4.34 20.58 -19.12
C ILE A 381 3.11 21.45 -19.41
N LYS A 382 2.15 20.88 -20.12
CA LYS A 382 0.87 21.53 -20.39
C LYS A 382 0.15 21.85 -19.08
N GLY A 383 -0.49 23.03 -18.98
CA GLY A 383 -1.28 23.42 -17.81
C GLY A 383 -0.48 23.96 -16.61
N VAL A 384 0.81 24.23 -16.81
CA VAL A 384 1.70 24.80 -15.79
C VAL A 384 1.86 26.31 -16.00
N LEU A 385 1.90 27.05 -14.89
CA LEU A 385 2.15 28.49 -14.90
C LEU A 385 3.52 28.81 -15.51
N ALA A 386 3.59 29.89 -16.28
CA ALA A 386 4.86 30.37 -16.83
C ALA A 386 5.93 30.61 -15.75
N SER A 387 5.52 31.03 -14.54
CA SER A 387 6.41 31.25 -13.40
C SER A 387 7.09 29.97 -12.90
N PHE A 388 6.48 28.80 -13.07
CA PHE A 388 7.08 27.53 -12.69
C PHE A 388 8.32 27.21 -13.53
N TYR A 389 8.43 27.75 -14.75
CA TYR A 389 9.63 27.57 -15.58
C TYR A 389 10.81 28.45 -15.14
N GLN A 390 10.69 29.12 -14.00
CA GLN A 390 11.80 29.80 -13.34
C GLN A 390 12.41 28.89 -12.28
N PHE A 391 13.69 29.05 -12.03
CA PHE A 391 14.35 28.36 -10.92
C PHE A 391 13.86 28.96 -9.58
N PRO A 392 13.64 28.16 -8.52
CA PRO A 392 13.93 26.72 -8.40
C PRO A 392 12.79 25.79 -8.86
N ASP A 393 11.59 26.30 -9.10
CA ASP A 393 10.39 25.48 -9.31
C ASP A 393 10.49 24.59 -10.56
N SER A 394 11.15 25.07 -11.60
CA SER A 394 11.44 24.32 -12.83
C SER A 394 12.33 23.09 -12.61
N HIS A 395 13.09 23.06 -11.52
CA HIS A 395 14.08 22.03 -11.21
C HIS A 395 13.73 21.37 -9.89
N TRP A 396 12.60 20.66 -9.80
CA TRP A 396 12.17 20.04 -8.54
C TRP A 396 12.98 18.79 -8.14
N MET A 397 13.94 18.37 -8.98
CA MET A 397 14.92 17.33 -8.66
C MET A 397 16.37 17.81 -8.88
N PRO A 398 17.33 17.39 -8.04
CA PRO A 398 17.12 16.67 -6.77
C PRO A 398 16.59 17.63 -5.68
N PRO A 399 15.77 17.17 -4.74
CA PRO A 399 15.39 17.97 -3.57
C PRO A 399 16.59 18.13 -2.61
N PRO A 400 16.74 19.27 -1.92
CA PRO A 400 15.93 20.48 -2.02
C PRO A 400 16.60 21.50 -2.95
N SER A 401 16.33 21.44 -4.26
CA SER A 401 16.80 22.41 -5.25
C SER A 401 16.48 23.87 -4.87
N ALA A 402 15.40 24.10 -4.12
CA ALA A 402 15.03 25.39 -3.56
C ALA A 402 16.04 25.98 -2.56
N LEU A 403 17.01 25.20 -2.08
CA LEU A 403 18.12 25.68 -1.23
C LEU A 403 19.36 26.08 -2.03
N LEU A 404 19.37 25.87 -3.34
CA LEU A 404 20.47 26.25 -4.22
C LEU A 404 20.08 27.51 -5.01
N THR A 405 21.05 28.19 -5.57
CA THR A 405 20.88 29.09 -6.71
C THR A 405 20.88 28.29 -8.01
N ALA A 406 20.39 28.91 -9.10
CA ALA A 406 20.44 28.28 -10.43
C ALA A 406 21.88 27.91 -10.83
N GLN A 407 22.86 28.76 -10.52
CA GLN A 407 24.27 28.50 -10.81
C GLN A 407 24.81 27.32 -10.00
N GLU A 408 24.52 27.25 -8.70
CA GLU A 408 24.96 26.13 -7.86
C GLU A 408 24.33 24.80 -8.30
N TRP A 409 23.07 24.82 -8.74
CA TRP A 409 22.44 23.63 -9.31
C TRP A 409 23.14 23.20 -10.60
N GLN A 410 23.43 24.15 -11.50
CA GLN A 410 24.11 23.87 -12.76
C GLN A 410 25.51 23.29 -12.52
N ASP A 411 26.32 23.94 -11.69
CA ASP A 411 27.69 23.51 -11.38
C ASP A 411 27.74 22.11 -10.79
N ARG A 412 26.69 21.70 -10.06
CA ARG A 412 26.65 20.41 -9.36
C ARG A 412 25.99 19.29 -10.17
N TYR A 413 24.91 19.58 -10.88
CA TYR A 413 24.02 18.54 -11.42
C TYR A 413 23.84 18.56 -12.93
N GLN A 414 24.12 19.68 -13.62
CA GLN A 414 23.86 19.77 -15.07
C GLN A 414 24.58 18.66 -15.85
N GLU A 415 25.85 18.43 -15.54
CA GLU A 415 26.64 17.39 -16.20
C GLU A 415 26.13 15.98 -15.86
N GLN A 416 25.70 15.76 -14.62
CA GLN A 416 25.14 14.47 -14.18
C GLN A 416 23.84 14.16 -14.94
N VAL A 417 22.97 15.16 -15.11
CA VAL A 417 21.75 15.05 -15.91
C VAL A 417 22.08 14.78 -17.37
N ASN A 418 23.04 15.52 -17.94
CA ASN A 418 23.46 15.34 -19.34
C ASN A 418 23.99 13.92 -19.62
N GLN A 419 24.71 13.31 -18.68
CA GLN A 419 25.19 11.94 -18.81
C GLN A 419 24.05 10.93 -18.89
N ILE A 420 23.06 11.02 -17.99
CA ILE A 420 21.88 10.14 -18.03
C ILE A 420 21.10 10.37 -19.32
N ARG A 421 20.87 11.63 -19.72
CA ARG A 421 20.18 11.97 -20.98
C ARG A 421 20.90 11.39 -22.18
N ALA A 422 22.22 11.44 -22.21
CA ALA A 422 23.00 10.82 -23.28
C ALA A 422 22.80 9.30 -23.33
N CYS A 423 22.74 8.63 -22.17
CA CYS A 423 22.45 7.19 -22.11
C CYS A 423 21.00 6.84 -22.44
N CYS A 424 20.05 7.74 -22.14
CA CYS A 424 18.67 7.63 -22.58
C CYS A 424 18.54 7.71 -24.11
N GLN A 425 19.27 8.62 -24.74
CA GLN A 425 19.25 8.84 -26.19
C GLN A 425 20.02 7.75 -26.97
N ASP A 426 21.18 7.34 -26.45
CA ASP A 426 22.03 6.31 -27.05
C ASP A 426 22.52 5.32 -25.97
N PRO A 427 21.80 4.20 -25.78
CA PRO A 427 22.19 3.17 -24.83
C PRO A 427 23.55 2.51 -25.15
N SER A 428 24.04 2.63 -26.39
CA SER A 428 25.30 2.03 -26.84
C SER A 428 26.52 2.91 -26.59
N LYS A 429 26.30 4.16 -26.16
CA LYS A 429 27.38 5.11 -25.88
C LYS A 429 28.27 4.57 -24.76
N ALA A 430 29.59 4.77 -24.91
CA ALA A 430 30.58 4.34 -23.93
C ALA A 430 30.24 4.86 -22.53
N GLY A 431 30.26 3.97 -21.54
CA GLY A 431 29.90 4.25 -20.16
C GLY A 431 28.41 4.14 -19.84
N CYS A 432 27.52 3.93 -20.81
CA CYS A 432 26.11 3.69 -20.53
C CYS A 432 25.84 2.22 -20.20
N LYS A 433 25.03 1.99 -19.16
CA LYS A 433 24.63 0.66 -18.70
C LYS A 433 23.11 0.57 -18.58
N ARG A 434 22.59 -0.63 -18.87
CA ARG A 434 21.19 -0.99 -18.74
C ARG A 434 21.10 -2.26 -17.89
N GLU A 435 20.40 -2.17 -16.77
CA GLU A 435 20.22 -3.30 -15.85
C GLU A 435 18.74 -3.65 -15.78
N PRO A 436 18.35 -4.92 -15.94
CA PRO A 436 16.94 -5.31 -15.81
C PRO A 436 16.37 -4.87 -14.45
N ILE A 437 15.24 -4.15 -14.48
CA ILE A 437 14.48 -3.80 -13.28
C ILE A 437 13.37 -4.83 -13.09
N THR A 438 12.60 -5.07 -14.16
CA THR A 438 11.37 -5.84 -14.14
C THR A 438 11.49 -7.19 -14.81
N GLU A 439 11.08 -8.22 -14.08
CA GLU A 439 10.71 -9.53 -14.62
C GLU A 439 9.18 -9.61 -14.65
N ASN A 440 8.58 -9.57 -15.85
CA ASN A 440 7.14 -9.79 -15.99
C ASN A 440 6.86 -11.28 -15.85
N ILE A 441 6.52 -11.70 -14.64
CA ILE A 441 6.25 -13.10 -14.34
C ILE A 441 4.79 -13.45 -14.71
N GLY A 442 4.58 -13.74 -15.98
CA GLY A 442 3.27 -14.10 -16.56
C GLY A 442 2.72 -15.48 -16.14
N PHE A 443 2.81 -15.85 -14.86
CA PHE A 443 2.28 -17.13 -14.37
C PHE A 443 0.77 -17.26 -14.55
#